data_AF-A0A7J6RQH5-F1
#
_entry.id   AF-A0A7J6RQH5-F1
#
_cell.length_a   1.000
_cell.length_b   1.000
_cell.length_c   1.000
_cell.angle_alpha   90.00
_cell.angle_beta   90.00
_cell.angle_gamma   90.00
#
_symmetry.space_group_name_H-M   'P 1'
#
loop_
_entity.id
_entity.type
_entity.pdbx_description
1 polymer ?
#
loop_
_entity_poly.entity_id
_entity_poly.type
_entity_poly.pdbx_seq_one_letter_code
_entity_poly.pdbx_strand_id
1 'polypeptide(L)'
;MAQTIVPTAPIDGGFYAGDEICVSYLSEEALLDCTKTRVDDLDSTKGFLCTCPRCVANEDPSRVFACPSCSLGEGVEAIGTLELSSTESTPVFLDSSDVFPSCSTCGRELTRDGFKTCLRIESRIGNILESLEAKPISRHNAGEFLSSME
;
A
#
# COMPACT_ATOMS: atom_id res chain seq x y z
N MET A 1 -27.07 -34.87 27.96
CA MET A 1 -26.15 -34.46 26.88
C MET A 1 -26.92 -33.46 26.02
N ALA A 2 -26.70 -32.15 26.23
CA ALA A 2 -27.38 -31.13 25.45
C ALA A 2 -26.64 -30.97 24.12
N GLN A 3 -27.31 -31.28 23.01
CA GLN A 3 -26.78 -31.01 21.67
C GLN A 3 -27.03 -29.53 21.38
N THR A 4 -25.95 -28.75 21.38
CA THR A 4 -25.98 -27.37 20.92
C THR A 4 -26.20 -27.39 19.41
N ILE A 5 -27.41 -27.01 18.97
CA ILE A 5 -27.71 -26.80 17.56
C ILE A 5 -27.00 -25.50 17.16
N VAL A 6 -25.89 -25.60 16.43
CA VAL A 6 -25.25 -24.44 15.81
C VAL A 6 -25.97 -24.19 14.49
N PRO A 7 -26.54 -23.00 14.25
CA PRO A 7 -27.16 -22.70 12.97
C PRO A 7 -26.09 -22.72 11.88
N THR A 8 -26.20 -23.67 10.93
CA THR A 8 -25.27 -23.83 9.80
C THR A 8 -25.69 -23.05 8.56
N ALA A 9 -26.83 -22.37 8.61
CA ALA A 9 -27.28 -21.52 7.51
C ALA A 9 -26.61 -20.15 7.61
N PRO A 10 -26.12 -19.58 6.49
CA PRO A 10 -25.63 -18.22 6.48
C PRO A 10 -26.76 -17.28 6.91
N ILE A 11 -26.46 -16.38 7.84
CA ILE A 11 -27.32 -15.23 8.11
C ILE A 11 -27.32 -14.34 6.85
N ASP A 12 -28.47 -13.75 6.51
CA ASP A 12 -28.65 -12.91 5.32
C ASP A 12 -27.45 -11.99 5.10
N GLY A 13 -26.75 -12.16 3.97
CA GLY A 13 -25.50 -11.44 3.66
C GLY A 13 -24.24 -12.30 3.55
N GLY A 14 -24.33 -13.61 3.78
CA GLY A 14 -23.23 -14.56 3.50
C GLY A 14 -22.22 -14.76 4.64
N PHE A 15 -22.58 -14.41 5.86
CA PHE A 15 -21.78 -14.68 7.06
C PHE A 15 -22.27 -15.93 7.78
N TYR A 16 -21.36 -16.68 8.40
CA TYR A 16 -21.67 -17.80 9.26
C TYR A 16 -21.61 -17.41 10.74
N ALA A 17 -22.38 -18.10 11.57
CA ALA A 17 -22.28 -17.93 13.02
C ALA A 17 -20.88 -18.37 13.49
N GLY A 18 -20.14 -17.44 14.10
CA GLY A 18 -18.76 -17.65 14.53
C GLY A 18 -17.72 -16.94 13.65
N ASP A 19 -18.13 -16.32 12.54
CA ASP A 19 -17.23 -15.48 11.75
C ASP A 19 -16.79 -14.24 12.55
N GLU A 20 -15.52 -13.88 12.40
CA GLU A 20 -14.97 -12.66 12.98
C GLU A 20 -15.44 -11.43 12.19
N ILE A 21 -15.98 -10.44 12.91
CA ILE A 21 -16.37 -9.16 12.32
C ILE A 21 -15.22 -8.19 12.48
N CYS A 22 -14.56 -7.87 11.37
CA CYS A 22 -13.46 -6.90 11.33
C CYS A 22 -13.94 -5.54 10.82
N VAL A 23 -13.41 -4.46 11.39
CA VAL A 23 -13.58 -3.08 10.91
C VAL A 23 -12.21 -2.44 10.69
N SER A 24 -12.12 -1.52 9.74
CA SER A 24 -10.88 -0.77 9.51
C SER A 24 -10.66 0.27 10.59
N TYR A 25 -9.43 0.36 11.11
CA TYR A 25 -8.97 1.46 11.95
C TYR A 25 -8.43 2.65 11.14
N LEU A 26 -8.12 2.42 9.85
CA LEU A 26 -7.64 3.43 8.91
C LEU A 26 -8.84 4.11 8.23
N SER A 27 -8.66 5.38 7.85
CA SER A 27 -9.63 6.10 7.01
C SER A 27 -9.70 5.49 5.61
N GLU A 28 -10.73 5.85 4.84
CA GLU A 28 -10.89 5.35 3.47
C GLU A 28 -9.74 5.77 2.57
N GLU A 29 -9.21 6.98 2.76
CA GLU A 29 -8.05 7.48 2.03
C GLU A 29 -6.79 6.67 2.36
N ALA A 30 -6.53 6.44 3.65
CA ALA A 30 -5.38 5.65 4.11
C ALA A 30 -5.48 4.17 3.70
N LEU A 31 -6.68 3.65 3.46
CA LEU A 31 -6.84 2.31 2.90
C LEU A 31 -6.35 2.21 1.45
N LEU A 32 -6.23 3.31 0.70
CA LEU A 32 -5.70 3.30 -0.67
C LEU A 32 -4.17 3.31 -0.72
N ASP A 33 -3.52 3.67 0.39
CA ASP A 33 -2.06 3.68 0.47
C ASP A 33 -1.46 2.28 0.40
N CYS A 34 -0.15 2.23 0.13
CA CYS A 34 0.61 0.99 0.13
C CYS A 34 0.69 0.36 1.53
N THR A 35 1.01 -0.93 1.55
CA THR A 35 1.06 -1.79 2.73
C THR A 35 2.02 -1.26 3.76
N LYS A 36 3.18 -0.75 3.32
CA LYS A 36 4.14 -0.11 4.21
C LYS A 36 3.51 1.07 4.96
N THR A 37 2.92 2.03 4.25
CA THR A 37 2.28 3.20 4.86
C THR A 37 1.17 2.79 5.82
N ARG A 38 0.29 1.86 5.42
CA ARG A 38 -0.80 1.38 6.28
C ARG A 38 -0.29 0.72 7.56
N VAL A 39 0.78 -0.07 7.47
CA VAL A 39 1.38 -0.75 8.62
C VAL A 39 2.07 0.27 9.53
N ASP A 40 2.83 1.21 8.98
CA ASP A 40 3.51 2.28 9.73
C ASP A 40 2.47 3.17 10.46
N ASP A 41 1.33 3.46 9.84
CA ASP A 41 0.22 4.22 10.44
C ASP A 41 -0.45 3.45 11.58
N LEU A 42 -0.69 2.15 11.41
CA LEU A 42 -1.28 1.32 12.46
C LEU A 42 -0.31 1.10 13.63
N ASP A 43 0.98 0.96 13.34
CA ASP A 43 1.99 0.84 14.38
C ASP A 43 2.11 2.13 15.20
N SER A 44 2.23 3.27 14.51
CA SER A 44 2.38 4.57 15.18
C SER A 44 1.12 5.01 15.94
N THR A 45 -0.08 4.68 15.45
CA THR A 45 -1.34 5.15 16.06
C THR A 45 -2.02 4.13 16.97
N LYS A 46 -1.81 2.83 16.75
CA LYS A 46 -2.45 1.73 17.50
C LYS A 46 -1.45 0.78 18.17
N GLY A 47 -0.16 0.86 17.84
CA GLY A 47 0.88 0.05 18.47
C GLY A 47 0.87 -1.42 18.04
N PHE A 48 0.42 -1.72 16.81
CA PHE A 48 0.48 -3.07 16.28
C PHE A 48 0.78 -3.10 14.79
N LEU A 49 1.43 -4.18 14.34
CA LEU A 49 1.62 -4.46 12.92
C LEU A 49 0.44 -5.28 12.39
N CYS A 50 -0.20 -4.77 11.35
CA CYS A 50 -1.35 -5.43 10.76
C CYS A 50 -0.95 -6.69 9.99
N THR A 51 -1.55 -7.81 10.34
CA THR A 51 -1.35 -9.11 9.67
C THR A 51 -2.60 -9.57 8.91
N CYS A 52 -3.45 -8.63 8.47
CA CYS A 52 -4.61 -8.98 7.65
C CYS A 52 -4.17 -9.56 6.29
N PRO A 53 -5.04 -10.29 5.57
CA PRO A 53 -4.68 -10.95 4.30
C PRO A 53 -4.03 -10.02 3.26
N ARG A 54 -4.38 -8.73 3.27
CA ARG A 54 -3.77 -7.72 2.40
C ARG A 54 -2.35 -7.34 2.83
N CYS A 55 -2.09 -7.22 4.14
CA CYS A 55 -0.77 -6.83 4.64
C CYS A 55 0.23 -7.98 4.68
N VAL A 56 -0.22 -9.24 4.65
CA VAL A 56 0.65 -10.43 4.54
C VAL A 56 0.69 -11.02 3.14
N ALA A 57 0.06 -10.36 2.16
CA ALA A 57 0.17 -10.79 0.76
C ALA A 57 1.63 -10.64 0.28
N ASN A 58 2.01 -11.38 -0.76
CA ASN A 58 3.36 -11.29 -1.33
C ASN A 58 3.57 -10.04 -2.19
N GLU A 59 2.47 -9.45 -2.68
CA GLU A 59 2.47 -8.36 -3.65
C GLU A 59 1.51 -7.26 -3.22
N ASP A 60 1.90 -6.01 -3.46
CA ASP A 60 1.09 -4.85 -3.15
C ASP A 60 0.53 -4.17 -4.41
N PRO A 61 -0.73 -4.44 -4.80
CA PRO A 61 -1.33 -3.81 -5.98
C PRO A 61 -1.52 -2.30 -5.82
N SER A 62 -1.43 -1.74 -4.60
CA SER A 62 -1.43 -0.29 -4.39
C SER A 62 -0.07 0.36 -4.68
N ARG A 63 1.01 -0.42 -4.82
CA ARG A 63 2.36 0.11 -5.09
C ARG A 63 2.94 -0.49 -6.35
N VAL A 64 2.71 0.22 -7.45
CA VAL A 64 3.04 -0.24 -8.81
C VAL A 64 3.95 0.77 -9.49
N PHE A 65 4.98 0.27 -10.17
CA PHE A 65 5.92 1.08 -10.94
C PHE A 65 5.82 0.81 -12.43
N ALA A 66 5.93 1.88 -13.22
CA ALA A 66 6.05 1.76 -14.67
C ALA A 66 7.34 1.02 -15.05
N CYS A 67 7.23 0.03 -15.94
CA CYS A 67 8.37 -0.75 -16.40
C CYS A 67 9.35 0.12 -17.18
N PRO A 68 10.63 0.24 -16.77
CA PRO A 68 11.60 1.09 -17.46
C PRO A 68 12.01 0.55 -18.84
N SER A 69 11.70 -0.72 -19.14
CA SER A 69 12.07 -1.35 -20.43
C SER A 69 11.03 -1.16 -21.52
N CYS A 70 9.74 -1.24 -21.19
CA CYS A 70 8.68 -1.14 -22.19
C CYS A 70 7.75 0.06 -22.01
N SER A 71 7.83 0.76 -20.88
CA SER A 71 7.00 1.94 -20.50
C SER A 71 5.48 1.72 -20.54
N LEU A 72 5.02 0.52 -20.87
CA LEU A 72 3.61 0.15 -21.02
C LEU A 72 3.14 -0.80 -19.91
N GLY A 73 4.05 -1.64 -19.43
CA GLY A 73 3.75 -2.59 -18.38
C GLY A 73 4.08 -2.07 -16.99
N GLU A 74 3.58 -2.79 -16.01
CA GLU A 74 3.62 -2.44 -14.61
C GLU A 74 4.33 -3.55 -13.82
N GLY A 75 5.13 -3.16 -12.84
CA GLY A 75 5.73 -4.06 -11.85
C GLY A 75 5.13 -3.76 -10.48
N VAL A 76 4.55 -4.78 -9.84
CA VAL A 76 3.90 -4.69 -8.52
C VAL A 76 4.95 -4.90 -7.44
N GLU A 77 5.14 -3.96 -6.52
CA GLU A 77 6.17 -4.12 -5.49
C GLU A 77 5.90 -5.34 -4.60
N ALA A 78 6.95 -6.11 -4.34
CA ALA A 78 6.88 -7.21 -3.38
C ALA A 78 6.73 -6.64 -1.97
N ILE A 79 5.78 -7.15 -1.20
CA ILE A 79 5.62 -6.79 0.20
C ILE A 79 6.76 -7.44 0.99
N GLY A 80 7.43 -6.66 1.84
CA GLY A 80 8.42 -7.17 2.78
C GLY A 80 7.88 -8.27 3.69
N THR A 81 8.68 -9.28 4.00
CA THR A 81 8.26 -10.34 4.92
C THR A 81 8.24 -9.80 6.34
N LEU A 82 7.12 -10.00 7.05
CA LEU A 82 7.08 -9.83 8.50
C LEU A 82 7.81 -11.02 9.14
N GLU A 83 9.03 -10.82 9.61
CA GLU A 83 9.71 -11.83 10.42
C GLU A 83 9.52 -11.52 11.91
N LEU A 84 9.04 -12.53 12.65
CA LEU A 84 9.16 -12.54 14.10
C LEU A 84 10.61 -12.88 14.42
N SER A 85 11.42 -11.88 14.80
CA SER A 85 12.77 -12.18 15.28
C SER A 85 12.65 -12.97 16.59
N SER A 86 13.37 -14.08 16.71
CA SER A 86 13.32 -14.95 17.90
C SER A 86 13.85 -14.28 19.18
N THR A 87 14.35 -13.04 19.08
CA THR A 87 15.05 -12.32 20.14
C THR A 87 14.35 -11.03 20.56
N GLU A 88 13.41 -10.49 19.78
CA GLU A 88 12.68 -9.27 20.11
C GLU A 88 11.18 -9.47 20.00
N SER A 89 10.43 -8.94 20.98
CA SER A 89 8.97 -9.11 21.07
C SER A 89 8.18 -8.29 20.04
N THR A 90 8.87 -7.53 19.19
CA THR A 90 8.29 -6.68 18.17
C THR A 90 8.61 -7.25 16.78
N PRO A 91 7.59 -7.58 15.97
CA PRO A 91 7.84 -7.93 14.59
C PRO A 91 8.51 -6.75 13.86
N VAL A 92 9.33 -7.04 12.87
CA VAL A 92 9.98 -6.02 12.04
C VAL A 92 9.62 -6.29 10.59
N PHE A 93 9.23 -5.24 9.88
CA PHE A 93 8.97 -5.31 8.44
C PHE A 93 10.32 -5.29 7.72
N LEU A 94 10.75 -6.44 7.21
CA LEU A 94 11.98 -6.55 6.42
C LEU A 94 11.67 -6.14 4.99
N ASP A 95 12.31 -5.07 4.53
CA ASP A 95 12.27 -4.66 3.13
C ASP A 95 12.85 -5.80 2.28
N SER A 96 12.00 -6.47 1.49
CA SER A 96 12.40 -7.59 0.62
C SER A 96 13.11 -7.04 -0.62
N SER A 97 14.28 -6.44 -0.40
CA SER A 97 15.09 -5.78 -1.44
C SER A 97 15.64 -6.75 -2.50
N ASP A 98 15.33 -8.05 -2.40
CA ASP A 98 15.85 -9.11 -3.26
C ASP A 98 14.77 -9.79 -4.11
N VAL A 99 13.49 -9.51 -3.89
CA VAL A 99 12.39 -10.01 -4.74
C VAL A 99 11.91 -8.88 -5.63
N PHE A 100 12.36 -8.88 -6.88
CA PHE A 100 11.95 -7.90 -7.86
C PHE A 100 10.79 -8.41 -8.72
N PRO A 101 9.72 -7.63 -8.89
CA PRO A 101 8.61 -8.05 -9.71
C PRO A 101 8.96 -8.12 -11.19
N SER A 102 8.36 -9.09 -11.89
CA SER A 102 8.36 -9.15 -13.35
C SER A 102 7.32 -8.21 -13.93
N CYS A 103 7.67 -7.51 -15.00
CA CYS A 103 6.73 -6.67 -15.74
C CYS A 103 5.60 -7.50 -16.36
N SER A 104 4.35 -7.09 -16.10
CA SER A 104 3.14 -7.74 -16.61
C SER A 104 3.04 -7.81 -18.14
N THR A 105 3.73 -6.90 -18.85
CA THR A 105 3.66 -6.80 -20.32
C THR A 105 4.85 -7.43 -21.04
N CYS A 106 6.08 -7.13 -20.60
CA CYS A 106 7.29 -7.62 -21.29
C CYS A 106 7.99 -8.77 -20.57
N GLY A 107 7.53 -9.17 -19.38
CA GLY A 107 8.07 -10.28 -18.60
C GLY A 107 9.47 -10.04 -18.01
N ARG A 108 10.09 -8.88 -18.27
CA ARG A 108 11.40 -8.57 -17.69
C ARG A 108 11.28 -8.28 -16.20
N GLU A 109 12.16 -8.91 -15.44
CA GLU A 109 12.36 -8.61 -14.03
C GLU A 109 12.95 -7.20 -13.87
N LEU A 110 12.44 -6.47 -12.89
CA LEU A 110 12.98 -5.17 -12.55
C LEU A 110 14.37 -5.36 -11.92
N THR A 111 15.42 -4.80 -12.50
CA THR A 111 16.75 -4.87 -11.87
C THR A 111 16.79 -4.01 -10.61
N ARG A 112 17.69 -4.30 -9.68
CA ARG A 112 17.94 -3.46 -8.50
C ARG A 112 18.16 -1.98 -8.85
N ASP A 113 18.88 -1.72 -9.94
CA ASP A 113 19.11 -0.35 -10.42
C ASP A 113 17.87 0.27 -11.06
N GLY A 114 17.04 -0.54 -11.71
CA GLY A 114 15.70 -0.14 -12.17
C GLY A 114 14.81 0.27 -11.00
N PHE A 115 14.74 -0.55 -9.96
CA PHE A 115 13.96 -0.27 -8.75
C PHE A 115 14.44 1.00 -8.03
N LYS A 116 15.75 1.18 -7.85
CA LYS A 116 16.32 2.44 -7.31
C LYS A 116 15.94 3.66 -8.14
N THR A 117 15.79 3.50 -9.45
CA THR A 117 15.34 4.58 -10.33
C THR A 117 13.88 4.93 -10.08
N CYS A 118 13.02 3.92 -9.90
CA CYS A 118 11.64 4.10 -9.49
C CYS A 118 11.52 4.84 -8.15
N LEU A 119 12.26 4.43 -7.12
CA LEU A 119 12.27 5.10 -5.81
C LEU A 119 12.72 6.57 -5.89
N ARG A 120 13.69 6.88 -6.76
CA ARG A 120 14.10 8.28 -7.00
C ARG A 120 13.00 9.11 -7.66
N ILE A 121 12.24 8.50 -8.58
CA ILE A 121 11.09 9.16 -9.21
C ILE A 121 10.00 9.42 -8.17
N GLU A 122 9.67 8.42 -7.35
CA GLU A 122 8.70 8.52 -6.26
C GLU A 122 9.07 9.64 -5.28
N SER A 123 10.31 9.65 -4.78
CA SER A 123 10.80 10.73 -3.91
C SER A 123 10.71 12.11 -4.57
N ARG A 124 11.01 12.20 -5.87
CA ARG A 124 10.87 13.47 -6.61
C ARG A 124 9.41 13.92 -6.69
N ILE A 125 8.48 13.00 -6.93
CA ILE A 125 7.04 13.30 -6.96
C ILE A 125 6.57 13.76 -5.58
N GLY A 126 6.95 13.05 -4.52
CA GLY A 126 6.63 13.45 -3.13
C GLY A 126 7.07 14.87 -2.80
N ASN A 127 8.33 15.21 -3.11
CA ASN A 127 8.86 16.57 -2.91
C ASN A 127 8.08 17.64 -3.70
N ILE A 128 7.62 17.32 -4.92
CA ILE A 128 6.80 18.23 -5.73
C ILE A 128 5.43 18.43 -5.09
N LEU A 129 4.78 17.35 -4.64
CA LEU A 129 3.47 17.42 -3.99
C LEU A 129 3.54 18.26 -2.71
N GLU A 130 4.51 18.00 -1.84
CA GLU A 130 4.74 18.82 -0.64
C GLU A 130 4.97 20.30 -0.99
N SER A 131 5.75 20.58 -2.04
CA SER A 131 6.00 21.95 -2.50
C SER A 131 4.74 22.65 -3.03
N LEU A 132 3.79 21.90 -3.57
CA LEU A 132 2.51 22.42 -4.05
C LEU A 132 1.55 22.68 -2.89
N GLU A 133 1.51 21.79 -1.90
CA GLU A 133 0.68 21.93 -0.70
C GLU A 133 1.16 23.08 0.21
N ALA A 134 2.48 23.26 0.33
CA ALA A 134 3.08 24.32 1.15
C ALA A 134 2.91 25.73 0.55
N LYS A 135 2.57 25.85 -0.74
CA LYS A 135 2.30 27.15 -1.37
C LYS A 135 0.82 27.48 -1.18
N PRO A 136 0.46 28.44 -0.28
CA PRO A 136 -0.91 28.91 -0.24
C PRO A 136 -1.25 29.47 -1.62
N ILE A 137 -2.35 28.97 -2.21
CA ILE A 137 -2.93 29.54 -3.42
C ILE A 137 -3.36 30.97 -3.07
N SER A 138 -2.46 31.92 -3.25
CA SER A 138 -2.78 33.34 -3.18
C SER A 138 -3.79 33.60 -4.28
N ARG A 139 -4.98 34.07 -3.88
CA ARG A 139 -6.08 34.43 -4.79
C ARG A 139 -5.70 35.42 -5.89
N HIS A 140 -4.51 36.02 -5.83
CA HIS A 140 -4.00 36.93 -6.86
C HIS A 140 -3.58 36.25 -8.17
N ASN A 141 -3.38 34.93 -8.23
CA ASN A 141 -2.88 34.25 -9.45
C ASN A 141 -3.94 33.51 -10.27
N ALA A 142 -5.20 33.46 -9.81
CA ALA A 142 -6.27 32.79 -10.56
C ALA A 142 -6.67 33.55 -11.85
N GLY A 143 -6.44 34.88 -11.88
CA GLY A 143 -6.69 35.71 -13.05
C GLY A 143 -5.63 35.56 -14.14
N GLU A 144 -4.35 35.44 -13.77
CA GLU A 144 -3.24 35.42 -14.74
C GLU A 144 -3.10 34.09 -15.51
N PHE A 145 -3.56 32.97 -14.91
CA PHE A 145 -3.50 31.67 -15.58
C PHE A 145 -4.52 31.55 -16.73
N LEU A 146 -5.66 32.24 -16.64
CA LEU A 146 -6.70 32.24 -17.68
C LEU A 146 -6.38 33.22 -18.83
N SER A 147 -5.69 34.33 -18.54
CA SER A 147 -5.27 35.30 -19.57
C SER A 147 -4.06 34.85 -20.41
N SER A 148 -3.44 33.71 -20.08
CA SER A 148 -2.30 33.16 -20.82
C SER A 148 -2.70 32.11 -21.88
N MET A 149 -4.01 31.88 -22.05
CA MET A 149 -4.59 30.94 -23.02
C MET A 149 -5.31 31.66 -24.18
N GLU A 150 -5.16 32.98 -24.31
CA GLU A 150 -5.63 33.79 -25.44
C GLU A 150 -4.46 34.26 -26.33
#